data_AF-A0A7X6L6N4-F1
#
_entry.id   AF-A0A7X6L6N4-F1
#
_cell.length_a   1.000
_cell.length_b   1.000
_cell.length_c   1.000
_cell.angle_alpha   90.00
_cell.angle_beta   90.00
_cell.angle_gamma   90.00
#
_symmetry.space_group_name_H-M   'P 1'
#
loop_
_entity.id
_entity.type
_entity.pdbx_description
1 polymer ?
#
loop_
_entity_poly.entity_id
_entity_poly.type
_entity_poly.pdbx_seq_one_letter_code
_entity_poly.pdbx_strand_id
1 'polypeptide(L)'
;MTRTDSQNFTTLLDTIAQRRNASDGTVSAESSTHIPEVKAANVPQEVKDAVQPAETGMLEQLGHTGAAAYTYAQRVLAGDISREQFENLISQLMDSAQTQFHQLQDSTVAKLKSLGNQHPDWQQAILSVFQAVSDLLIEVLNKEFGFLTTLMTDTPQQAGQVNGFFSGLVRYLEDGWSQIVG
;
A
#
# COMPACT_ATOMS: atom_id res chain seq x y z
N MET A 1 28.34 -4.84 -16.95
CA MET A 1 27.20 -5.00 -16.03
C MET A 1 27.75 -5.02 -14.62
N THR A 2 27.51 -3.96 -13.86
CA THR A 2 27.92 -3.83 -12.46
C THR A 2 27.01 -4.74 -11.63
N ARG A 3 27.60 -5.79 -11.06
CA ARG A 3 26.95 -6.72 -10.14
C ARG A 3 26.57 -5.92 -8.89
N THR A 4 25.28 -5.76 -8.61
CA THR A 4 24.84 -5.22 -7.32
C THR A 4 25.35 -6.16 -6.23
N ASP A 5 26.08 -5.63 -5.27
CA ASP A 5 26.50 -6.42 -4.10
C ASP A 5 25.25 -6.91 -3.36
N SER A 6 25.21 -8.18 -2.93
CA SER A 6 24.07 -8.76 -2.22
C SER A 6 23.71 -7.98 -0.95
N GLN A 7 24.69 -7.37 -0.28
CA GLN A 7 24.45 -6.47 0.85
C GLN A 7 23.78 -5.15 0.43
N ASN A 8 24.15 -4.62 -0.74
CA ASN A 8 23.56 -3.42 -1.29
C ASN A 8 22.09 -3.69 -1.72
N PHE A 9 21.83 -4.81 -2.38
CA PHE A 9 20.48 -5.25 -2.76
C PHE A 9 19.54 -5.37 -1.54
N THR A 10 20.00 -6.06 -0.48
CA THR A 10 19.24 -6.25 0.75
C THR A 10 18.89 -4.90 1.40
N THR A 11 19.87 -4.00 1.51
CA THR A 11 19.71 -2.66 2.07
C THR A 11 18.72 -1.81 1.25
N LEU A 12 18.78 -1.90 -0.08
CA LEU A 12 17.87 -1.18 -0.97
C LEU A 12 16.42 -1.66 -0.81
N LEU A 13 16.18 -2.97 -0.70
CA LEU A 13 14.84 -3.49 -0.41
C LEU A 13 14.31 -2.98 0.93
N ASP A 14 15.14 -3.00 1.98
CA ASP A 14 14.74 -2.46 3.29
C ASP A 14 14.42 -0.97 3.21
N THR A 15 15.21 -0.20 2.46
CA THR A 15 15.00 1.24 2.25
C THR A 15 13.68 1.52 1.52
N ILE A 16 13.30 0.67 0.56
CA ILE A 16 12.01 0.78 -0.15
C ILE A 16 10.87 0.51 0.84
N ALA A 17 10.94 -0.57 1.63
CA ALA A 17 9.91 -0.91 2.61
C ALA A 17 9.79 0.13 3.73
N GLN A 18 10.90 0.74 4.14
CA GLN A 18 10.96 1.74 5.21
C GLN A 18 10.54 3.15 4.80
N ARG A 19 10.28 3.44 3.52
CA ARG A 19 10.04 4.79 2.97
C ARG A 19 8.72 5.46 3.42
N ARG A 20 8.18 5.07 4.58
CA ARG A 20 6.76 5.13 4.94
C ARG A 20 6.32 6.20 5.91
N ASN A 21 7.18 7.13 6.35
CA ASN A 21 6.73 8.20 7.27
C ASN A 21 7.45 9.53 7.01
N ALA A 22 7.01 10.28 6.00
CA ALA A 22 7.33 11.70 5.87
C ALA A 22 6.06 12.54 5.63
N SER A 23 4.98 12.21 6.34
CA SER A 23 3.88 13.16 6.59
C SER A 23 3.98 13.75 8.01
N ASP A 24 5.20 13.82 8.54
CA ASP A 24 5.57 14.84 9.53
C ASP A 24 6.34 15.90 8.74
N GLY A 25 5.73 17.08 8.61
CA GLY A 25 6.13 18.10 7.64
C GLY A 25 7.55 18.61 7.82
N THR A 26 8.54 17.95 7.21
CA THR A 26 9.83 18.45 6.70
C THR A 26 10.69 17.26 6.33
N VAL A 27 10.55 16.72 5.11
CA VAL A 27 11.68 16.04 4.47
C VAL A 27 11.69 16.47 3.01
N SER A 28 12.72 17.24 2.67
CA SER A 28 13.01 17.67 1.30
C SER A 28 12.95 16.49 0.35
N ALA A 29 12.20 16.69 -0.74
CA ALA A 29 12.23 15.90 -1.94
C ALA A 29 13.61 16.02 -2.61
N GLU A 30 14.62 15.37 -2.05
CA GLU A 30 15.93 15.21 -2.69
C GLU A 30 16.41 13.76 -2.51
N SER A 31 15.77 12.86 -3.25
CA SER A 31 16.49 11.75 -3.86
C SER A 31 15.81 11.43 -5.18
N SER A 32 16.27 12.13 -6.22
CA SER A 32 16.17 11.66 -7.60
C SER A 32 16.90 10.32 -7.71
N THR A 33 16.22 9.23 -7.36
CA THR A 33 16.61 7.91 -7.84
C THR A 33 15.67 7.62 -8.99
N HIS A 34 16.15 7.95 -10.19
CA HIS A 34 15.56 7.57 -11.47
C HIS A 34 15.04 6.13 -11.38
N ILE A 35 13.72 5.97 -11.27
CA ILE A 35 13.06 4.66 -11.30
C ILE A 35 13.17 4.21 -12.76
N PRO A 36 13.90 3.12 -13.06
CA PRO A 36 13.90 2.57 -14.39
C PRO A 36 12.46 2.18 -14.71
N GLU A 37 11.95 2.66 -15.84
CA GLU A 37 10.67 2.27 -16.42
C GLU A 37 10.62 0.73 -16.43
N VAL A 38 9.87 0.15 -15.50
CA VAL A 38 9.77 -1.30 -15.38
C VAL A 38 8.94 -1.76 -16.56
N LYS A 39 9.60 -2.24 -17.61
CA LYS A 39 8.90 -2.93 -18.69
C LYS A 39 8.38 -4.24 -18.12
N ALA A 40 7.09 -4.26 -17.74
CA ALA A 40 6.37 -5.41 -17.18
C ALA A 40 6.64 -6.74 -17.93
N ALA A 41 6.93 -6.67 -19.23
CA ALA A 41 7.28 -7.79 -20.09
C ALA A 41 8.51 -8.65 -19.66
N ASN A 42 9.34 -8.19 -18.71
CA ASN A 42 10.57 -8.90 -18.31
C ASN A 42 10.60 -9.33 -16.83
N VAL A 43 9.48 -9.25 -16.10
CA VAL A 43 9.43 -9.66 -14.70
C VAL A 43 9.28 -11.18 -14.60
N PRO A 44 10.22 -11.92 -13.95
CA PRO A 44 10.08 -13.37 -13.76
C PRO A 44 8.82 -13.72 -12.99
N GLN A 45 8.19 -14.85 -13.32
CA GLN A 45 6.92 -15.24 -12.70
C GLN A 45 7.07 -15.40 -11.18
N GLU A 46 8.20 -15.92 -10.71
CA GLU A 46 8.51 -16.08 -9.29
C GLU A 46 8.56 -14.74 -8.55
N VAL A 47 8.97 -13.66 -9.22
CA VAL A 47 8.96 -12.30 -8.67
C VAL A 47 7.52 -11.79 -8.59
N LYS A 48 6.70 -12.03 -9.64
CA LYS A 48 5.26 -11.71 -9.62
C LYS A 48 4.55 -12.43 -8.47
N ASP A 49 4.79 -13.73 -8.32
CA ASP A 49 4.21 -14.57 -7.27
C ASP A 49 4.67 -14.13 -5.86
N ALA A 50 5.89 -13.60 -5.74
CA ALA A 50 6.40 -13.10 -4.47
C ALA A 50 5.70 -11.81 -4.01
N VAL A 51 5.32 -10.94 -4.95
CA VAL A 51 4.62 -9.67 -4.65
C VAL A 51 3.10 -9.81 -4.62
N GLN A 52 2.52 -10.81 -5.29
CA GLN A 52 1.06 -11.03 -5.37
C GLN A 52 0.31 -11.00 -4.03
N PRO A 53 0.84 -11.58 -2.93
CA PRO A 53 0.17 -11.50 -1.62
C PRO A 53 0.00 -10.07 -1.10
N ALA A 54 0.84 -9.11 -1.52
CA ALA A 54 0.69 -7.71 -1.14
C ALA A 54 -0.53 -7.06 -1.80
N GLU A 55 -0.81 -7.38 -3.07
CA GLU A 55 -2.05 -6.95 -3.74
C GLU A 55 -3.27 -7.57 -3.07
N THR A 56 -3.27 -8.90 -2.94
CA THR A 56 -4.43 -9.62 -2.37
C THR A 56 -4.72 -9.15 -0.96
N GLY A 57 -3.69 -9.00 -0.12
CA GLY A 57 -3.84 -8.47 1.24
C GLY A 57 -4.37 -7.03 1.27
N MET A 58 -3.91 -6.16 0.36
CA MET A 58 -4.43 -4.79 0.26
C MET A 58 -5.89 -4.75 -0.21
N LEU A 59 -6.27 -5.60 -1.18
CA LEU A 59 -7.66 -5.70 -1.65
C LEU A 59 -8.61 -6.18 -0.54
N GLU A 60 -8.22 -7.21 0.21
CA GLU A 60 -8.97 -7.70 1.37
C GLU A 60 -9.11 -6.61 2.44
N GLN A 61 -8.01 -5.91 2.75
CA GLN A 61 -8.00 -4.81 3.70
C GLN A 61 -8.93 -3.66 3.26
N LEU A 62 -8.90 -3.24 2.00
CA LEU A 62 -9.79 -2.20 1.46
C LEU A 62 -11.27 -2.61 1.58
N GLY A 63 -11.57 -3.88 1.27
CA GLY A 63 -12.93 -4.42 1.42
C GLY A 63 -13.41 -4.37 2.87
N HIS A 64 -12.56 -4.79 3.81
CA HIS A 64 -12.86 -4.75 5.24
C HIS A 64 -13.02 -3.32 5.75
N THR A 65 -12.09 -2.41 5.42
CA THR A 65 -12.19 -1.02 5.86
C THR A 65 -13.43 -0.35 5.29
N GLY A 66 -13.72 -0.52 4.00
CA GLY A 66 -14.89 0.09 3.36
C GLY A 66 -16.20 -0.36 4.00
N ALA A 67 -16.37 -1.67 4.24
CA ALA A 67 -17.57 -2.21 4.90
C ALA A 67 -17.72 -1.71 6.35
N ALA A 68 -16.63 -1.67 7.10
CA ALA A 68 -16.62 -1.18 8.49
C ALA A 68 -16.92 0.32 8.56
N ALA A 69 -16.22 1.13 7.75
CA ALA A 69 -16.41 2.58 7.68
C ALA A 69 -17.86 2.95 7.32
N TYR A 70 -18.45 2.24 6.35
CA TYR A 70 -19.86 2.44 5.99
C TYR A 70 -20.78 2.12 7.17
N THR A 71 -20.59 0.97 7.82
CA THR A 71 -21.39 0.55 8.97
C THR A 71 -21.30 1.55 10.12
N TYR A 72 -20.08 2.02 10.44
CA TYR A 72 -19.86 2.99 11.50
C TYR A 72 -20.49 4.35 11.17
N ALA A 73 -20.40 4.80 9.91
CA ALA A 73 -21.02 6.04 9.46
C ALA A 73 -22.55 5.98 9.57
N GLN A 74 -23.18 4.85 9.22
CA GLN A 74 -24.63 4.69 9.39
C GLN A 74 -25.04 4.73 10.88
N ARG A 75 -24.29 4.06 11.74
CA ARG A 75 -24.58 4.02 13.19
C ARG A 75 -24.47 5.40 13.84
N VAL A 76 -23.46 6.20 13.50
CA VAL A 76 -23.33 7.55 14.08
C VAL A 76 -24.41 8.50 13.55
N LEU A 77 -24.82 8.36 12.28
CA LEU A 77 -25.93 9.13 11.72
C LEU A 77 -27.30 8.76 12.31
N ALA A 78 -27.49 7.48 12.66
CA ALA A 78 -28.68 7.00 13.36
C ALA A 78 -28.70 7.40 14.85
N GLY A 79 -27.57 7.87 15.40
CA GLY A 79 -27.41 8.15 16.82
C GLY A 79 -27.17 6.91 17.70
N ASP A 80 -26.86 5.75 17.08
CA ASP A 80 -26.59 4.48 17.78
C ASP A 80 -25.22 4.48 18.47
N ILE A 81 -24.31 5.35 18.03
CA ILE A 81 -22.99 5.57 18.63
C ILE A 81 -22.71 7.08 18.72
N SER A 82 -21.90 7.48 19.69
CA SER A 82 -21.46 8.87 19.78
C SER A 82 -20.45 9.22 18.70
N ARG A 83 -20.25 10.52 18.45
CA ARG A 83 -19.21 11.02 17.54
C ARG A 83 -17.81 10.58 17.99
N GLU A 84 -17.52 10.64 19.29
CA GLU A 84 -16.23 10.19 19.84
C GLU A 84 -16.01 8.68 19.62
N GLN A 85 -17.05 7.85 19.81
CA GLN A 85 -16.96 6.42 19.51
C GLN A 85 -16.70 6.17 18.03
N PHE A 86 -17.34 6.94 17.15
CA PHE A 86 -17.12 6.87 15.72
C PHE A 86 -15.69 7.22 15.32
N GLU A 87 -15.16 8.35 15.80
CA GLU A 87 -13.78 8.79 15.54
C GLU A 87 -12.74 7.76 16.03
N ASN A 88 -12.96 7.18 17.21
CA ASN A 88 -12.11 6.10 17.73
C ASN A 88 -12.15 4.85 16.85
N LEU A 89 -13.33 4.45 16.36
CA LEU A 89 -13.47 3.28 15.49
C LEU A 89 -12.79 3.49 14.13
N ILE A 90 -12.91 4.68 13.54
CA ILE A 90 -12.22 5.02 12.29
C ILE A 90 -10.70 5.06 12.50
N SER A 91 -10.23 5.63 13.62
CA SER A 91 -8.80 5.66 13.95
C SER A 91 -8.23 4.24 14.09
N GLN A 92 -8.97 3.33 14.75
CA GLN A 92 -8.60 1.92 14.85
C GLN A 92 -8.54 1.21 13.48
N LEU A 93 -9.41 1.57 12.54
CA LEU A 93 -9.32 1.05 11.16
C LEU A 93 -8.04 1.52 10.47
N MET A 94 -7.69 2.80 10.61
CA MET A 94 -6.44 3.34 10.07
C MET A 94 -5.21 2.64 10.66
N ASP A 95 -5.15 2.51 11.98
CA ASP A 95 -4.05 1.81 12.67
C ASP A 95 -3.93 0.34 12.22
N SER A 96 -5.06 -0.35 12.04
CA SER A 96 -5.10 -1.73 11.56
C SER A 96 -4.61 -1.84 10.12
N ALA A 97 -5.08 -0.98 9.23
CA ALA A 97 -4.66 -0.94 7.83
C ALA A 97 -3.15 -0.64 7.72
N GLN A 98 -2.64 0.34 8.49
CA GLN A 98 -1.22 0.64 8.54
C GLN A 98 -0.40 -0.58 9.01
N THR A 99 -0.85 -1.24 10.07
CA THR A 99 -0.17 -2.43 10.61
C THR A 99 -0.12 -3.57 9.59
N GLN A 100 -1.24 -3.88 8.94
CA GLN A 100 -1.31 -4.92 7.91
C GLN A 100 -0.41 -4.59 6.73
N PHE A 101 -0.42 -3.34 6.29
CA PHE A 101 0.44 -2.84 5.23
C PHE A 101 1.94 -3.01 5.55
N HIS A 102 2.36 -2.80 6.80
CA HIS A 102 3.74 -3.08 7.24
C HIS A 102 4.07 -4.57 7.19
N GLN A 103 3.19 -5.42 7.71
CA GLN A 103 3.38 -6.87 7.68
C GLN A 103 3.47 -7.42 6.25
N LEU A 104 2.66 -6.89 5.32
CA LEU A 104 2.70 -7.28 3.91
C LEU A 104 4.03 -6.91 3.25
N GLN A 105 4.60 -5.73 3.54
CA GLN A 105 5.93 -5.39 3.03
C GLN A 105 7.02 -6.25 3.60
N ASP A 106 7.05 -6.43 4.92
CA ASP A 106 8.12 -7.19 5.56
C ASP A 106 8.16 -8.63 5.02
N SER A 107 6.97 -9.24 4.84
CA SER A 107 6.80 -10.54 4.21
C SER A 107 7.27 -10.55 2.75
N THR A 108 6.92 -9.52 1.97
CA THR A 108 7.32 -9.37 0.57
C THR A 108 8.83 -9.19 0.43
N VAL A 109 9.43 -8.29 1.21
CA VAL A 109 10.88 -8.08 1.29
C VAL A 109 11.61 -9.38 1.59
N ALA A 110 11.15 -10.15 2.58
CA ALA A 110 11.79 -11.41 2.94
C ALA A 110 11.83 -12.39 1.76
N LYS A 111 10.72 -12.52 1.01
CA LYS A 111 10.66 -13.37 -0.19
C LYS A 111 11.56 -12.85 -1.31
N LEU A 112 11.53 -11.55 -1.57
CA LEU A 112 12.34 -10.91 -2.61
C LEU A 112 13.85 -10.98 -2.32
N LYS A 113 14.25 -10.86 -1.04
CA LYS A 113 15.63 -11.09 -0.60
C LYS A 113 16.09 -12.50 -0.92
N SER A 114 15.25 -13.49 -0.60
CA SER A 114 15.53 -14.90 -0.91
C SER A 114 15.71 -15.11 -2.42
N LEU A 115 14.78 -14.59 -3.23
CA LEU A 115 14.84 -14.70 -4.70
C LEU A 115 16.08 -14.01 -5.29
N GLY A 116 16.39 -12.78 -4.88
CA GLY A 116 17.55 -12.06 -5.41
C GLY A 116 18.89 -12.65 -4.98
N ASN A 117 18.93 -13.41 -3.88
CA ASN A 117 20.12 -14.19 -3.49
C ASN A 117 20.28 -15.46 -4.33
N GLN A 118 19.17 -16.12 -4.70
CA GLN A 118 19.17 -17.30 -5.56
C GLN A 118 19.43 -16.93 -7.04
N HIS A 119 18.96 -15.76 -7.46
CA HIS A 119 19.05 -15.24 -8.83
C HIS A 119 19.66 -13.83 -8.84
N PRO A 120 21.00 -13.71 -8.76
CA PRO A 120 21.67 -12.40 -8.72
C PRO A 120 21.41 -11.52 -9.95
N ASP A 121 21.10 -12.13 -11.09
CA ASP A 121 20.73 -11.45 -12.33
C ASP A 121 19.33 -10.79 -12.27
N TRP A 122 18.48 -11.19 -11.33
CA TRP A 122 17.12 -10.63 -11.16
C TRP A 122 17.07 -9.48 -10.17
N GLN A 123 18.14 -9.21 -9.42
CA GLN A 123 18.13 -8.21 -8.35
C GLN A 123 17.64 -6.83 -8.79
N GLN A 124 18.04 -6.39 -9.99
CA GLN A 124 17.59 -5.10 -10.52
C GLN A 124 16.09 -5.11 -10.86
N ALA A 125 15.59 -6.19 -11.47
CA ALA A 125 14.17 -6.33 -11.77
C ALA A 125 13.32 -6.39 -10.48
N ILE A 126 13.80 -7.13 -9.47
CA ILE A 126 13.19 -7.21 -8.15
C ILE A 126 13.09 -5.82 -7.51
N LEU A 127 14.18 -5.05 -7.47
CA LEU A 127 14.17 -3.70 -6.91
C LEU A 127 13.19 -2.78 -7.65
N SER A 128 13.21 -2.83 -8.97
CA SER A 128 12.32 -2.06 -9.84
C SER A 128 10.84 -2.36 -9.59
N VAL A 129 10.46 -3.65 -9.58
CA VAL A 129 9.07 -4.07 -9.34
C VAL A 129 8.64 -3.72 -7.92
N PHE A 130 9.49 -4.01 -6.94
CA PHE A 130 9.18 -3.76 -5.54
C PHE A 130 9.01 -2.27 -5.23
N GLN A 131 9.83 -1.42 -5.87
CA GLN A 131 9.66 0.03 -5.84
C GLN A 131 8.27 0.44 -6.34
N ALA A 132 7.92 0.04 -7.57
CA ALA A 132 6.66 0.43 -8.20
C ALA A 132 5.44 -0.08 -7.42
N VAL A 133 5.48 -1.34 -6.98
CA VAL A 133 4.44 -1.94 -6.12
C VAL A 133 4.32 -1.16 -4.80
N SER A 134 5.44 -0.86 -4.14
CA SER A 134 5.40 -0.15 -2.87
C SER A 134 4.84 1.26 -3.02
N ASP A 135 5.22 1.98 -4.08
CA ASP A 135 4.72 3.32 -4.36
C ASP A 135 3.20 3.30 -4.60
N LEU A 136 2.71 2.35 -5.39
CA LEU A 136 1.26 2.16 -5.63
C LEU A 136 0.52 1.88 -4.32
N LEU A 137 1.00 0.93 -3.51
CA LEU A 137 0.33 0.57 -2.26
C LEU A 137 0.37 1.71 -1.24
N ILE A 138 1.46 2.50 -1.17
CA ILE A 138 1.54 3.71 -0.35
C ILE A 138 0.51 4.73 -0.79
N GLU A 139 0.37 4.96 -2.10
CA GLU A 139 -0.62 5.89 -2.62
C GLU A 139 -2.06 5.45 -2.28
N VAL A 140 -2.37 4.16 -2.41
CA VAL A 140 -3.67 3.59 -2.04
C VAL A 140 -3.96 3.85 -0.56
N LEU A 141 -3.02 3.52 0.33
CA LEU A 141 -3.18 3.73 1.77
C LEU A 141 -3.36 5.22 2.11
N ASN A 142 -2.61 6.11 1.46
CA ASN A 142 -2.75 7.56 1.66
C ASN A 142 -4.14 8.07 1.22
N LYS A 143 -4.67 7.58 0.09
CA LYS A 143 -6.02 7.93 -0.36
C LYS A 143 -7.06 7.42 0.64
N GLU A 144 -6.93 6.18 1.09
CA GLU A 144 -7.80 5.59 2.12
C GLU A 144 -7.82 6.45 3.39
N PHE A 145 -6.64 6.77 3.94
CA PHE A 145 -6.51 7.54 5.17
C PHE A 145 -7.04 8.96 5.03
N GLY A 146 -6.79 9.59 3.88
CA GLY A 146 -7.36 10.89 3.54
C GLY A 146 -8.89 10.84 3.57
N PHE A 147 -9.50 9.83 2.94
CA PHE A 147 -10.94 9.68 2.96
C PHE A 147 -11.49 9.41 4.36
N LEU A 148 -10.91 8.48 5.12
CA LEU A 148 -11.32 8.17 6.49
C LEU A 148 -11.25 9.41 7.41
N THR A 149 -10.22 10.24 7.23
CA THR A 149 -10.12 11.53 7.93
C THR A 149 -11.27 12.47 7.55
N THR A 150 -11.58 12.59 6.27
CA THR A 150 -12.73 13.41 5.83
C THR A 150 -14.07 12.86 6.29
N LEU A 151 -14.19 11.55 6.43
CA LEU A 151 -15.39 10.90 6.93
C LEU A 151 -15.62 11.21 8.43
N MET A 152 -14.56 11.33 9.23
CA MET A 152 -14.64 11.77 10.63
C MET A 152 -15.03 13.25 10.76
N THR A 153 -14.55 14.11 9.86
CA THR A 153 -14.81 15.55 9.95
C THR A 153 -16.20 15.93 9.41
N ASP A 154 -16.65 15.27 8.33
CA ASP A 154 -17.88 15.59 7.61
C ASP A 154 -18.72 14.33 7.29
N THR A 155 -19.08 13.59 8.34
CA THR A 155 -19.80 12.32 8.20
C THR A 155 -21.11 12.41 7.41
N PRO A 156 -22.00 13.41 7.62
CA PRO A 156 -23.26 13.48 6.88
C PRO A 156 -23.08 13.58 5.36
N GLN A 157 -22.05 14.28 4.90
CA GLN A 157 -21.76 14.43 3.48
C GLN A 157 -21.02 13.20 2.91
N GLN A 158 -20.11 12.62 3.68
CA GLN A 158 -19.21 11.56 3.21
C GLN A 158 -19.78 10.14 3.34
N ALA A 159 -20.73 9.91 4.25
CA ALA A 159 -21.30 8.57 4.48
C ALA A 159 -21.92 7.94 3.22
N GLY A 160 -22.56 8.75 2.37
CA GLY A 160 -23.12 8.30 1.10
C GLY A 160 -22.07 7.94 0.03
N GLN A 161 -20.81 8.34 0.24
CA GLN A 161 -19.73 8.17 -0.73
C GLN A 161 -18.83 6.97 -0.41
N VAL A 162 -18.90 6.40 0.79
CA VAL A 162 -17.99 5.32 1.25
C VAL A 162 -17.88 4.18 0.24
N ASN A 163 -19.01 3.60 -0.18
CA ASN A 163 -19.00 2.47 -1.11
C ASN A 163 -18.40 2.85 -2.48
N GLY A 164 -18.73 4.05 -2.98
CA GLY A 164 -18.21 4.54 -4.26
C GLY A 164 -16.71 4.82 -4.22
N PHE A 165 -16.23 5.41 -3.13
CA PHE A 165 -14.82 5.69 -2.89
C PHE A 165 -14.01 4.39 -2.83
N PHE A 166 -14.37 3.44 -1.97
CA PHE A 166 -13.63 2.18 -1.82
C PHE A 166 -13.68 1.31 -3.07
N SER A 167 -14.82 1.25 -3.76
CA SER A 167 -14.91 0.55 -5.06
C SER A 167 -14.01 1.19 -6.12
N GLY A 168 -13.91 2.51 -6.14
CA GLY A 168 -12.98 3.24 -7.03
C GLY A 168 -11.52 2.97 -6.67
N LEU A 169 -11.22 2.90 -5.38
CA LEU A 169 -9.87 2.64 -4.89
C LEU A 169 -9.41 1.19 -5.17
N VAL A 170 -10.32 0.22 -5.08
CA VAL A 170 -10.07 -1.16 -5.50
C VAL A 170 -9.70 -1.22 -6.99
N ARG A 171 -10.49 -0.59 -7.86
CA ARG A 171 -10.18 -0.54 -9.30
C ARG A 171 -8.85 0.15 -9.58
N TYR A 172 -8.56 1.23 -8.86
CA TYR A 172 -7.28 1.92 -8.97
C TYR A 172 -6.09 1.00 -8.64
N LEU A 173 -6.22 0.19 -7.58
CA LEU A 173 -5.23 -0.81 -7.23
C LEU A 173 -5.09 -1.88 -8.31
N GLU A 174 -6.19 -2.48 -8.76
CA GLU A 174 -6.19 -3.54 -9.81
C GLU A 174 -5.57 -3.04 -11.13
N ASP A 175 -5.97 -1.85 -11.58
CA ASP A 175 -5.46 -1.23 -12.82
C ASP A 175 -3.97 -0.92 -12.70
N GLY A 176 -3.55 -0.32 -11.57
CA GLY A 176 -2.15 0.00 -11.31
C GLY A 176 -1.30 -1.26 -11.19
N TRP A 177 -1.80 -2.30 -10.53
CA TRP A 177 -1.12 -3.57 -10.37
C TRP A 177 -0.89 -4.26 -11.72
N SER A 178 -1.93 -4.33 -12.56
CA SER A 178 -1.83 -4.89 -13.91
C SER A 178 -0.84 -4.14 -14.79
N GLN A 179 -0.59 -2.85 -14.56
CA GLN A 179 0.43 -2.10 -15.31
C GLN A 179 1.86 -2.44 -14.86
N ILE A 180 2.05 -2.79 -13.58
CA ILE A 180 3.37 -3.07 -13.01
C ILE A 180 3.78 -4.52 -13.22
N VAL A 181 2.87 -5.47 -12.96
CA VAL A 181 3.18 -6.91 -12.97
C VAL A 181 2.36 -7.71 -13.99
N GLY A 182 1.43 -7.09 -14.72
CA GLY A 182 0.63 -7.75 -15.76
C GLY A 182 1.40 -8.11 -17.02
#